data_AF-A0AAV1HFN9-F1
#
_entry.id   AF-A0AAV1HFN9-F1
#
_cell.length_a   1.000
_cell.length_b   1.000
_cell.length_c   1.000
_cell.angle_alpha   90.00
_cell.angle_beta   90.00
_cell.angle_gamma   90.00
#
_symmetry.space_group_name_H-M   'P 1'
#
loop_
_entity.id
_entity.type
_entity.pdbx_description
1 polymer ?
#
loop_
_entity_poly.entity_id
_entity_poly.type
_entity_poly.pdbx_seq_one_letter_code
_entity_poly.pdbx_strand_id
1 'polypeptide(L)'
;MMTLSLAAGLCLIFASLASSTSRLVCYFNSEAERRPAMGKMTVSEIDPNQCTHLVLAFHGIRENEIAAMNETDIQQYSDFNGLKTRNPLLKTLVAVGGPNVNPQEFSSVMNSMENERAFILSVGRLLRLNNFDGVVIDWRYPGGQPQDKTQFTKLCNDLNQAFMIEASAVELDKLLVVASVSADRETIDNGYEVEEIAKSLDFINVLTFDFHGPWESTTGHHSPLFQGSQDTGDKIHSNTDSALKYWQAKGAPAEKLNMGLAAYGRAFSLSSDSTDVGAPASGPAEEGCYTGEEGLWAFYETCLYLEEGTVKGIPDQKVPYGVAEGQWVGYDDENSLDDKVDYLEANNFGGVVVMYLDFDDFTGQFCKRGKSPFISKLHDRIVTGSSQLPSTSTTQPATTTSPPTTKATTTKTTTTSPPTTKATTTKTTTTSPPTTAKTTTTSPPTTKATTTKTTTTSPPTTKATTTKTTTTSPPTTKATTTKTTTTSPPTTAKTTTTSPPTTKTTIKTKSNGEICGSGESGIYPDPDSNTHFYNCDHGSATRQECSSGLVFKEPCKCCDNP
;
A
#
# COMPACT_ATOMS: atom_id res chain seq x y z
N MET A 1 9.62 -45.66 35.21
CA MET A 1 9.96 -44.40 34.52
C MET A 1 8.87 -44.13 33.45
N MET A 2 7.71 -43.59 33.83
CA MET A 2 6.58 -43.47 32.87
C MET A 2 5.61 -42.31 33.20
N THR A 3 6.10 -41.26 33.85
CA THR A 3 5.31 -40.09 34.27
C THR A 3 5.93 -38.75 33.87
N LEU A 4 7.17 -38.74 33.38
CA LEU A 4 7.90 -37.52 33.03
C LEU A 4 7.63 -37.03 31.59
N SER A 5 7.16 -37.92 30.71
CA SER A 5 6.98 -37.65 29.28
C SER A 5 5.74 -36.82 28.94
N LEU A 6 4.70 -36.83 29.80
CA LEU A 6 3.46 -36.10 29.53
C LEU A 6 3.60 -34.58 29.75
N ALA A 7 4.39 -34.17 30.75
CA ALA A 7 4.59 -32.75 31.07
C ALA A 7 5.35 -32.02 29.94
N ALA A 8 6.38 -32.64 29.38
CA ALA A 8 7.14 -32.09 28.25
C ALA A 8 6.26 -31.90 27.00
N GLY A 9 5.39 -32.87 26.69
CA GLY A 9 4.43 -32.76 25.59
C GLY A 9 3.40 -31.65 25.81
N LEU A 10 2.91 -31.48 27.04
CA LEU A 10 1.93 -30.44 27.35
C LEU A 10 2.53 -29.02 27.28
N CYS A 11 3.78 -28.83 27.75
CA CYS A 11 4.48 -27.56 27.58
C CYS A 11 4.74 -27.22 26.10
N LEU A 12 5.05 -28.20 25.24
CA LEU A 12 5.20 -27.97 23.80
C LEU A 12 3.89 -27.56 23.11
N ILE A 13 2.75 -28.12 23.54
CA ILE A 13 1.42 -27.76 22.98
C ILE A 13 0.97 -26.36 23.42
N PHE A 14 1.37 -25.90 24.61
CA PHE A 14 1.17 -24.49 25.00
C PHE A 14 2.21 -23.53 24.41
N ALA A 15 3.41 -24.01 24.04
CA ALA A 15 4.39 -23.20 23.32
C ALA A 15 3.97 -22.90 21.86
N SER A 16 3.16 -23.75 21.23
CA SER A 16 2.53 -23.47 19.91
C SER A 16 1.36 -22.48 19.95
N LEU A 17 1.13 -21.81 21.09
CA LEU A 17 0.22 -20.67 21.23
C LEU A 17 0.96 -19.37 21.60
N ALA A 18 2.29 -19.36 21.48
CA ALA A 18 3.12 -18.18 21.73
C ALA A 18 3.02 -17.18 20.55
N SER A 19 2.32 -16.09 20.79
CA SER A 19 2.24 -14.84 20.01
C SER A 19 2.47 -14.91 18.50
N SER A 20 1.41 -14.64 17.74
CA SER A 20 1.56 -13.79 16.54
C SER A 20 2.13 -12.45 17.02
N THR A 21 3.43 -12.24 16.81
CA THR A 21 4.05 -10.91 17.00
C THR A 21 3.63 -10.05 15.82
N SER A 22 2.47 -9.41 15.94
CA SER A 22 1.82 -8.68 14.85
C SER A 22 2.77 -7.64 14.24
N ARG A 23 3.10 -7.81 12.96
CA ARG A 23 4.20 -7.09 12.31
C ARG A 23 3.70 -5.74 11.79
N LEU A 24 4.28 -4.64 12.24
CA LEU A 24 4.12 -3.32 11.63
C LEU A 24 5.33 -3.03 10.73
N VAL A 25 5.11 -3.09 9.41
CA VAL A 25 6.13 -2.92 8.36
C VAL A 25 5.93 -1.57 7.69
N CYS A 26 6.89 -0.66 7.78
CA CYS A 26 6.74 0.70 7.25
C CYS A 26 7.77 0.97 6.15
N TYR A 27 7.31 1.43 4.98
CA TYR A 27 8.20 1.81 3.89
C TYR A 27 8.63 3.27 4.04
N PHE A 28 9.92 3.55 3.86
CA PHE A 28 10.46 4.89 3.71
C PHE A 28 10.99 5.04 2.27
N ASN A 29 10.45 6.00 1.54
CA ASN A 29 10.81 6.28 0.16
C ASN A 29 11.98 7.29 0.12
N SER A 30 13.13 6.92 -0.47
CA SER A 30 14.32 7.79 -0.51
C SER A 30 14.11 9.09 -1.30
N GLU A 31 13.11 9.13 -2.19
CA GLU A 31 12.66 10.35 -2.87
C GLU A 31 12.09 11.41 -1.90
N ALA A 32 11.68 11.02 -0.69
CA ALA A 32 11.21 11.96 0.35
C ALA A 32 12.27 12.99 0.74
N GLU A 33 13.56 12.69 0.56
CA GLU A 33 14.63 13.67 0.80
C GLU A 33 14.65 14.81 -0.25
N ARG A 34 13.89 14.69 -1.34
CA ARG A 34 13.83 15.67 -2.44
C ARG A 34 12.57 16.52 -2.45
N ARG A 35 11.56 16.21 -1.63
CA ARG A 35 10.32 16.99 -1.50
C ARG A 35 10.59 18.42 -0.99
N PRO A 36 9.73 19.40 -1.32
CA PRO A 36 9.90 20.77 -0.88
C PRO A 36 9.60 20.97 0.61
N ALA A 37 10.26 21.96 1.22
CA ALA A 37 9.98 22.48 2.56
C ALA A 37 9.60 21.42 3.61
N MET A 38 8.39 21.49 4.18
CA MET A 38 7.93 20.62 5.28
C MET A 38 7.59 19.19 4.87
N GLY A 39 7.43 18.90 3.58
CA GLY A 39 7.24 17.53 3.07
C GLY A 39 8.54 16.74 2.95
N LYS A 40 9.70 17.38 3.16
CA LYS A 40 11.01 16.70 3.14
C LYS A 40 11.19 15.83 4.37
N MET A 41 11.23 14.52 4.18
CA MET A 41 11.65 13.58 5.24
C MET A 41 13.05 13.04 4.95
N THR A 42 13.88 12.95 6.00
CA THR A 42 15.20 12.30 6.00
C THR A 42 15.23 11.20 7.05
N VAL A 43 16.18 10.28 6.95
CA VAL A 43 16.33 9.12 7.88
C VAL A 43 16.38 9.54 9.36
N SER A 44 16.88 10.74 9.66
CA SER A 44 16.96 11.31 11.01
C SER A 44 15.59 11.58 11.68
N GLU A 45 14.54 11.83 10.90
CA GLU A 45 13.18 12.07 11.43
C GLU A 45 12.44 10.76 11.79
N ILE A 46 12.98 9.60 11.43
CA ILE A 46 12.35 8.31 11.72
C ILE A 46 12.54 7.97 13.22
N ASP A 47 11.43 7.68 13.92
CA ASP A 47 11.46 7.01 15.21
C ASP A 47 11.56 5.49 15.00
N PRO A 48 12.68 4.84 15.39
CA PRO A 48 12.91 3.43 15.18
C PRO A 48 12.10 2.52 16.11
N ASN A 49 11.32 3.07 17.04
CA ASN A 49 10.42 2.32 17.91
C ASN A 49 9.01 2.19 17.29
N GLN A 50 8.61 3.11 16.41
CA GLN A 50 7.27 3.13 15.81
C GLN A 50 6.96 1.92 14.93
N CYS A 51 7.96 1.30 14.29
CA CYS A 51 7.77 0.19 13.36
C CYS A 51 8.62 -1.02 13.75
N THR A 52 8.07 -2.24 13.59
CA THR A 52 8.82 -3.48 13.83
C THR A 52 9.81 -3.79 12.72
N HIS A 53 9.47 -3.40 11.49
CA HIS A 53 10.30 -3.51 10.30
C HIS A 53 10.25 -2.18 9.54
N LEU A 54 11.40 -1.68 9.11
CA LEU A 54 11.51 -0.56 8.19
C LEU A 54 12.04 -1.07 6.84
N VAL A 55 11.46 -0.58 5.74
CA VAL A 55 11.87 -0.93 4.38
C VAL A 55 12.36 0.32 3.66
N LEU A 56 13.64 0.37 3.30
CA LEU A 56 14.18 1.42 2.44
C LEU A 56 13.77 1.13 1.00
N ALA A 57 13.11 2.09 0.37
CA ALA A 57 12.53 1.96 -0.96
C ALA A 57 12.97 3.13 -1.86
N PHE A 58 13.31 2.96 -3.14
CA PHE A 58 13.36 1.73 -3.94
C PHE A 58 14.73 1.54 -4.61
N HIS A 59 15.05 0.28 -4.90
CA HIS A 59 16.23 -0.13 -5.63
C HIS A 59 15.83 -0.67 -7.02
N GLY A 60 16.62 -0.34 -8.03
CA GLY A 60 16.44 -0.83 -9.39
C GLY A 60 17.31 -2.07 -9.68
N ILE A 61 17.25 -2.55 -10.92
CA ILE A 61 18.13 -3.59 -11.43
C ILE A 61 19.09 -2.96 -12.45
N ARG A 62 20.39 -3.22 -12.32
CA ARG A 62 21.42 -2.70 -13.24
C ARG A 62 22.44 -3.78 -13.53
N GLU A 63 22.64 -4.09 -14.82
CA GLU A 63 23.55 -5.15 -15.28
C GLU A 63 23.27 -6.54 -14.65
N ASN A 64 22.00 -6.79 -14.31
CA ASN A 64 21.46 -7.95 -13.58
C ASN A 64 21.83 -8.00 -12.07
N GLU A 65 22.47 -6.98 -11.51
CA GLU A 65 22.64 -6.83 -10.06
C GLU A 65 21.60 -5.86 -9.47
N ILE A 66 21.34 -5.96 -8.16
CA ILE A 66 20.57 -4.93 -7.43
C ILE A 66 21.38 -3.62 -7.37
N ALA A 67 20.73 -2.49 -7.64
CA ALA A 67 21.38 -1.18 -7.66
C ALA A 67 20.56 -0.12 -6.92
N ALA A 68 21.25 0.80 -6.27
CA ALA A 68 20.65 2.07 -5.86
C ALA A 68 20.10 2.81 -7.08
N MET A 69 18.99 3.52 -6.93
CA MET A 69 18.48 4.39 -7.99
C MET A 69 19.43 5.59 -8.16
N ASN A 70 19.86 6.17 -7.04
CA ASN A 70 20.73 7.34 -6.94
C ASN A 70 21.93 7.08 -6.01
N GLU A 71 23.04 7.81 -6.20
CA GLU A 71 24.21 7.70 -5.31
C GLU A 71 23.92 8.13 -3.86
N THR A 72 22.93 9.01 -3.65
CA THR A 72 22.48 9.44 -2.32
C THR A 72 21.89 8.30 -1.50
N ASP A 73 21.21 7.34 -2.14
CA ASP A 73 20.53 6.25 -1.44
C ASP A 73 21.57 5.34 -0.74
N ILE A 74 22.78 5.23 -1.34
CA ILE A 74 23.92 4.50 -0.75
C ILE A 74 24.40 5.15 0.55
N GLN A 75 24.37 6.50 0.61
CA GLN A 75 24.76 7.23 1.81
C GLN A 75 23.73 7.04 2.95
N GLN A 76 22.44 6.90 2.62
CA GLN A 76 21.37 6.64 3.58
C GLN A 76 21.50 5.25 4.25
N TYR A 77 22.13 4.25 3.61
CA TYR A 77 22.22 2.88 4.17
C TYR A 77 22.84 2.85 5.57
N SER A 78 23.89 3.64 5.80
CA SER A 78 24.60 3.70 7.09
C SER A 78 23.65 4.19 8.19
N ASP A 79 22.95 5.28 7.94
CA ASP A 79 22.10 5.93 8.94
C ASP A 79 20.81 5.13 9.16
N PHE A 80 20.26 4.54 8.09
CA PHE A 80 19.03 3.74 8.12
C PHE A 80 19.23 2.43 8.88
N ASN A 81 20.36 1.74 8.67
CA ASN A 81 20.70 0.57 9.49
C ASN A 81 21.23 0.97 10.88
N GLY A 82 21.77 2.19 11.02
CA GLY A 82 22.13 2.83 12.28
C GLY A 82 20.94 3.05 13.22
N LEU A 83 19.71 3.15 12.70
CA LEU A 83 18.47 3.18 13.49
C LEU A 83 18.37 2.02 14.50
N LYS A 84 18.91 0.84 14.16
CA LYS A 84 18.94 -0.35 15.03
C LYS A 84 19.81 -0.17 16.29
N THR A 85 20.64 0.87 16.36
CA THR A 85 21.35 1.23 17.61
C THR A 85 20.43 1.84 18.67
N ARG A 86 19.31 2.47 18.24
CA ARG A 86 18.27 3.02 19.12
C ARG A 86 17.20 1.97 19.47
N ASN A 87 16.86 1.08 18.51
CA ASN A 87 15.99 -0.07 18.74
C ASN A 87 16.65 -1.38 18.23
N PRO A 88 17.29 -2.19 19.08
CA PRO A 88 17.94 -3.44 18.66
C PRO A 88 16.99 -4.56 18.20
N LEU A 89 15.67 -4.40 18.35
CA LEU A 89 14.67 -5.36 17.85
C LEU A 89 14.16 -5.00 16.44
N LEU A 90 14.39 -3.76 15.99
CA LEU A 90 14.01 -3.30 14.66
C LEU A 90 14.71 -4.13 13.57
N LYS A 91 13.97 -4.50 12.53
CA LYS A 91 14.50 -5.11 11.31
C LYS A 91 14.49 -4.12 10.15
N THR A 92 15.59 -4.06 9.40
CA THR A 92 15.75 -3.15 8.25
C THR A 92 15.87 -3.95 6.95
N LEU A 93 15.04 -3.62 5.95
CA LEU A 93 15.02 -4.29 4.65
C LEU A 93 15.25 -3.30 3.51
N VAL A 94 15.62 -3.82 2.34
CA VAL A 94 15.67 -3.10 1.06
C VAL A 94 14.55 -3.58 0.15
N ALA A 95 13.78 -2.67 -0.46
CA ALA A 95 12.82 -3.00 -1.52
C ALA A 95 13.44 -2.83 -2.91
N VAL A 96 13.48 -3.90 -3.71
CA VAL A 96 13.88 -3.86 -5.12
C VAL A 96 12.65 -3.96 -6.02
N GLY A 97 12.53 -3.09 -7.01
CA GLY A 97 11.32 -2.91 -7.83
C GLY A 97 10.51 -1.68 -7.40
N GLY A 98 9.20 -1.85 -7.20
CA GLY A 98 8.26 -0.76 -6.92
C GLY A 98 7.59 -0.21 -8.19
N PRO A 99 6.73 0.82 -8.06
CA PRO A 99 5.92 1.33 -9.18
C PRO A 99 6.73 2.00 -10.31
N ASN A 100 7.95 2.46 -10.01
CA ASN A 100 8.79 3.23 -10.93
C ASN A 100 9.87 2.38 -11.65
N VAL A 101 9.91 1.07 -11.41
CA VAL A 101 10.85 0.13 -12.05
C VAL A 101 10.13 -0.67 -13.13
N ASN A 102 10.75 -0.87 -14.28
CA ASN A 102 10.13 -1.60 -15.39
C ASN A 102 10.04 -3.10 -15.06
N PRO A 103 8.84 -3.73 -15.01
CA PRO A 103 8.71 -5.15 -14.66
C PRO A 103 9.44 -6.09 -15.61
N GLN A 104 9.77 -5.67 -16.84
CA GLN A 104 10.59 -6.46 -17.77
C GLN A 104 12.08 -6.55 -17.35
N GLU A 105 12.55 -5.74 -16.40
CA GLU A 105 13.89 -5.90 -15.81
C GLU A 105 13.99 -7.21 -15.02
N PHE A 106 12.97 -7.53 -14.21
CA PHE A 106 12.89 -8.82 -13.51
C PHE A 106 12.79 -9.98 -14.50
N SER A 107 11.92 -9.92 -15.51
CA SER A 107 11.86 -10.94 -16.58
C SER A 107 13.24 -11.13 -17.25
N SER A 108 13.99 -10.04 -17.48
CA SER A 108 15.33 -10.08 -18.11
C SER A 108 16.39 -10.74 -17.23
N VAL A 109 16.32 -10.58 -15.90
CA VAL A 109 17.13 -11.32 -14.94
C VAL A 109 16.75 -12.81 -14.96
N MET A 110 15.46 -13.12 -14.85
CA MET A 110 14.98 -14.50 -14.70
C MET A 110 15.04 -15.34 -15.99
N ASN A 111 15.30 -14.73 -17.14
CA ASN A 111 15.48 -15.41 -18.42
C ASN A 111 16.85 -16.10 -18.58
N SER A 112 17.79 -15.96 -17.63
CA SER A 112 19.08 -16.67 -17.64
C SER A 112 19.51 -17.08 -16.23
N MET A 113 19.94 -18.33 -16.07
CA MET A 113 20.52 -18.86 -14.83
C MET A 113 21.79 -18.09 -14.39
N GLU A 114 22.51 -17.49 -15.34
CA GLU A 114 23.68 -16.64 -15.04
C GLU A 114 23.26 -15.29 -14.46
N ASN A 115 22.28 -14.63 -15.09
CA ASN A 115 21.74 -13.35 -14.65
C ASN A 115 21.04 -13.47 -13.29
N GLU A 116 20.17 -14.49 -13.13
CA GLU A 116 19.50 -14.83 -11.87
C GLU A 116 20.49 -15.07 -10.74
N ARG A 117 21.56 -15.84 -10.99
CA ARG A 117 22.62 -16.09 -10.02
C ARG A 117 23.40 -14.82 -9.66
N ALA A 118 23.70 -13.96 -10.65
CA ALA A 118 24.34 -12.67 -10.40
C ALA A 118 23.45 -11.78 -9.52
N PHE A 119 22.15 -11.71 -9.81
CA PHE A 119 21.17 -10.97 -9.02
C PHE A 119 21.14 -11.46 -7.56
N ILE A 120 20.88 -12.75 -7.32
CA ILE A 120 20.78 -13.34 -5.98
C ILE A 120 22.07 -13.10 -5.16
N LEU A 121 23.24 -13.28 -5.78
CA LEU A 121 24.53 -13.02 -5.12
C LEU A 121 24.74 -11.52 -4.83
N SER A 122 24.33 -10.63 -5.74
CA SER A 122 24.43 -9.18 -5.54
C SER A 122 23.52 -8.68 -4.42
N VAL A 123 22.32 -9.26 -4.27
CA VAL A 123 21.40 -8.95 -3.16
C VAL A 123 22.00 -9.40 -1.84
N GLY A 124 22.42 -10.67 -1.70
CA GLY A 124 23.06 -11.15 -0.47
C GLY A 124 24.31 -10.33 -0.08
N ARG A 125 25.13 -9.95 -1.08
CA ARG A 125 26.29 -9.07 -0.91
C ARG A 125 25.89 -7.66 -0.43
N LEU A 126 24.89 -7.03 -1.03
CA LEU A 126 24.41 -5.70 -0.64
C LEU A 126 23.88 -5.72 0.80
N LEU A 127 23.05 -6.71 1.14
CA LEU A 127 22.42 -6.81 2.47
C LEU A 127 23.47 -6.96 3.58
N ARG A 128 24.39 -7.92 3.45
CA ARG A 128 25.43 -8.17 4.48
C ARG A 128 26.45 -7.03 4.58
N LEU A 129 26.89 -6.44 3.47
CA LEU A 129 27.85 -5.33 3.51
C LEU A 129 27.30 -4.08 4.19
N ASN A 130 25.98 -3.87 4.13
CA ASN A 130 25.31 -2.66 4.65
C ASN A 130 24.45 -2.93 5.90
N ASN A 131 24.57 -4.13 6.51
CA ASN A 131 23.87 -4.53 7.74
C ASN A 131 22.33 -4.51 7.66
N PHE A 132 21.75 -4.79 6.49
CA PHE A 132 20.30 -5.03 6.36
C PHE A 132 19.94 -6.47 6.78
N ASP A 133 18.73 -6.65 7.31
CA ASP A 133 18.18 -7.95 7.74
C ASP A 133 17.47 -8.72 6.61
N GLY A 134 17.20 -8.12 5.45
CA GLY A 134 16.52 -8.82 4.35
C GLY A 134 16.12 -7.97 3.15
N VAL A 135 15.48 -8.60 2.16
CA VAL A 135 14.98 -7.97 0.93
C VAL A 135 13.47 -8.10 0.80
N VAL A 136 12.82 -7.07 0.24
CA VAL A 136 11.48 -7.18 -0.33
C VAL A 136 11.59 -7.16 -1.85
N ILE A 137 11.04 -8.19 -2.50
CA ILE A 137 10.87 -8.23 -3.96
C ILE A 137 9.54 -7.55 -4.28
N ASP A 138 9.59 -6.41 -4.96
CA ASP A 138 8.43 -5.59 -5.32
C ASP A 138 8.28 -5.53 -6.85
N TRP A 139 8.23 -6.71 -7.49
CA TRP A 139 7.97 -6.84 -8.92
C TRP A 139 6.50 -6.49 -9.18
N ARG A 140 6.22 -5.32 -9.79
CA ARG A 140 4.86 -4.87 -10.14
C ARG A 140 4.59 -4.91 -11.65
N TYR A 141 4.00 -5.98 -12.20
CA TYR A 141 3.71 -7.28 -11.61
C TYR A 141 4.20 -8.40 -12.54
N PRO A 142 4.54 -9.60 -12.02
CA PRO A 142 4.77 -10.76 -12.87
C PRO A 142 3.48 -11.14 -13.61
N GLY A 143 3.62 -11.64 -14.84
CA GLY A 143 2.50 -12.04 -15.71
C GLY A 143 2.45 -11.29 -17.05
N GLY A 144 3.39 -10.35 -17.29
CA GLY A 144 3.56 -9.71 -18.60
C GLY A 144 4.12 -10.66 -19.67
N GLN A 145 4.80 -11.73 -19.25
CA GLN A 145 5.17 -12.89 -20.06
C GLN A 145 4.64 -14.18 -19.41
N PRO A 146 4.27 -15.22 -20.18
CA PRO A 146 3.71 -16.46 -19.63
C PRO A 146 4.60 -17.19 -18.61
N GLN A 147 5.93 -17.03 -18.71
CA GLN A 147 6.89 -17.63 -17.79
C GLN A 147 7.10 -16.83 -16.49
N ASP A 148 6.74 -15.54 -16.45
CA ASP A 148 7.01 -14.63 -15.31
C ASP A 148 6.50 -15.21 -13.99
N LYS A 149 5.32 -15.83 -14.00
CA LYS A 149 4.68 -16.45 -12.83
C LYS A 149 5.57 -17.52 -12.20
N THR A 150 6.02 -18.48 -13.00
CA THR A 150 6.95 -19.53 -12.55
C THR A 150 8.34 -18.99 -12.23
N GLN A 151 8.78 -17.92 -12.90
CA GLN A 151 10.05 -17.24 -12.61
C GLN A 151 10.00 -16.51 -11.27
N PHE A 152 8.91 -15.87 -10.91
CA PHE A 152 8.72 -15.24 -9.59
C PHE A 152 8.73 -16.29 -8.47
N THR A 153 8.06 -17.43 -8.66
CA THR A 153 8.14 -18.57 -7.74
C THR A 153 9.58 -19.04 -7.55
N LYS A 154 10.32 -19.21 -8.66
CA LYS A 154 11.73 -19.61 -8.64
C LYS A 154 12.61 -18.58 -7.92
N LEU A 155 12.43 -17.29 -8.19
CA LEU A 155 13.19 -16.22 -7.53
C LEU A 155 13.00 -16.23 -6.01
N CYS A 156 11.75 -16.37 -5.54
CA CYS A 156 11.45 -16.45 -4.11
C CYS A 156 12.11 -17.66 -3.45
N ASN A 157 12.05 -18.84 -4.10
CA ASN A 157 12.69 -20.07 -3.62
C ASN A 157 14.23 -19.93 -3.59
N ASP A 158 14.83 -19.50 -4.70
CA ASP A 158 16.29 -19.51 -4.85
C ASP A 158 16.95 -18.43 -3.98
N LEU A 159 16.30 -17.29 -3.73
CA LEU A 159 16.70 -16.33 -2.68
C LEU A 159 16.67 -16.97 -1.28
N ASN A 160 15.57 -17.64 -0.92
CA ASN A 160 15.43 -18.28 0.39
C ASN A 160 16.50 -19.37 0.59
N GLN A 161 16.71 -20.24 -0.41
CA GLN A 161 17.76 -21.27 -0.37
C GLN A 161 19.16 -20.66 -0.28
N ALA A 162 19.47 -19.62 -1.07
CA ALA A 162 20.75 -18.94 -1.00
C ALA A 162 21.02 -18.33 0.39
N PHE A 163 20.02 -17.70 1.01
CA PHE A 163 20.16 -17.09 2.33
C PHE A 163 20.20 -18.13 3.47
N MET A 164 19.52 -19.28 3.34
CA MET A 164 19.70 -20.40 4.29
C MET A 164 21.13 -20.99 4.22
N ILE A 165 21.67 -21.15 3.02
CA ILE A 165 23.02 -21.68 2.80
C ILE A 165 24.08 -20.68 3.31
N GLU A 166 23.92 -19.39 3.00
CA GLU A 166 24.81 -18.33 3.44
C GLU A 166 24.84 -18.22 4.97
N ALA A 167 23.68 -18.08 5.61
CA ALA A 167 23.55 -18.00 7.07
C ALA A 167 24.20 -19.18 7.79
N SER A 168 24.02 -20.40 7.27
CA SER A 168 24.64 -21.63 7.79
C SER A 168 26.16 -21.67 7.59
N ALA A 169 26.70 -20.94 6.61
CA ALA A 169 28.14 -20.91 6.30
C ALA A 169 28.89 -19.78 7.02
N VAL A 170 28.19 -18.74 7.51
CA VAL A 170 28.79 -17.61 8.24
C VAL A 170 28.37 -17.51 9.72
N GLU A 171 27.55 -18.46 10.21
CA GLU A 171 27.01 -18.51 11.58
C GLU A 171 26.23 -17.24 11.99
N LEU A 172 25.43 -16.69 11.06
CA LEU A 172 24.55 -15.53 11.29
C LEU A 172 23.07 -15.87 11.11
N ASP A 173 22.18 -15.00 11.58
CA ASP A 173 20.74 -15.08 11.29
C ASP A 173 20.46 -15.06 9.78
N LYS A 174 19.49 -15.86 9.35
CA LYS A 174 19.00 -15.90 7.96
C LYS A 174 18.41 -14.55 7.56
N LEU A 175 18.88 -13.99 6.45
CA LEU A 175 18.28 -12.82 5.82
C LEU A 175 16.82 -13.11 5.41
N LEU A 176 15.92 -12.16 5.67
CA LEU A 176 14.50 -12.28 5.33
C LEU A 176 14.29 -12.15 3.81
N VAL A 177 13.37 -12.96 3.28
CA VAL A 177 12.86 -12.84 1.91
C VAL A 177 11.36 -12.53 1.99
N VAL A 178 10.98 -11.33 1.57
CA VAL A 178 9.61 -10.82 1.60
C VAL A 178 9.22 -10.44 0.16
N ALA A 179 7.93 -10.40 -0.15
CA ALA A 179 7.45 -9.81 -1.40
C ALA A 179 6.30 -8.83 -1.18
N SER A 180 6.26 -7.77 -1.97
CA SER A 180 5.07 -6.94 -2.19
C SER A 180 4.27 -7.55 -3.34
N VAL A 181 2.96 -7.69 -3.18
CA VAL A 181 2.10 -8.41 -4.14
C VAL A 181 0.75 -7.72 -4.32
N SER A 182 0.18 -7.89 -5.52
CA SER A 182 -1.11 -7.26 -5.86
C SER A 182 -2.29 -7.80 -5.03
N ALA A 183 -3.26 -6.92 -4.78
CA ALA A 183 -4.57 -7.26 -4.24
C ALA A 183 -5.62 -7.61 -5.32
N ASP A 184 -5.36 -7.28 -6.59
CA ASP A 184 -6.24 -7.60 -7.72
C ASP A 184 -6.20 -9.10 -8.10
N ARG A 185 -7.38 -9.68 -8.34
CA ARG A 185 -7.54 -11.11 -8.61
C ARG A 185 -6.97 -11.55 -9.95
N GLU A 186 -7.12 -10.76 -11.02
CA GLU A 186 -6.56 -11.13 -12.33
C GLU A 186 -5.03 -11.12 -12.27
N THR A 187 -4.44 -10.09 -11.65
CA THR A 187 -3.00 -10.02 -11.38
C THR A 187 -2.53 -11.18 -10.52
N ILE A 188 -3.28 -11.58 -9.49
CA ILE A 188 -2.93 -12.73 -8.65
C ILE A 188 -2.90 -14.03 -9.46
N ASP A 189 -3.92 -14.26 -10.30
CA ASP A 189 -4.04 -15.47 -11.11
C ASP A 189 -3.03 -15.55 -12.25
N ASN A 190 -2.70 -14.41 -12.86
CA ASN A 190 -1.69 -14.34 -13.92
C ASN A 190 -0.25 -14.33 -13.37
N GLY A 191 -0.03 -13.79 -12.16
CA GLY A 191 1.32 -13.50 -11.64
C GLY A 191 1.89 -14.45 -10.58
N TYR A 192 1.07 -15.11 -9.75
CA TYR A 192 1.58 -15.81 -8.55
C TYR A 192 1.18 -17.28 -8.44
N GLU A 193 2.13 -18.16 -8.12
CA GLU A 193 1.85 -19.50 -7.58
C GLU A 193 1.80 -19.43 -6.05
N VAL A 194 0.70 -18.85 -5.54
CA VAL A 194 0.55 -18.37 -4.16
C VAL A 194 1.01 -19.37 -3.09
N GLU A 195 0.61 -20.64 -3.16
CA GLU A 195 1.03 -21.67 -2.20
C GLU A 195 2.56 -21.89 -2.19
N GLU A 196 3.23 -21.82 -3.34
CA GLU A 196 4.67 -22.07 -3.48
C GLU A 196 5.52 -20.86 -3.04
N ILE A 197 5.10 -19.64 -3.38
CA ILE A 197 5.75 -18.43 -2.84
C ILE A 197 5.53 -18.31 -1.33
N ALA A 198 4.37 -18.72 -0.81
CA ALA A 198 4.11 -18.72 0.64
C ALA A 198 4.96 -19.74 1.43
N LYS A 199 5.47 -20.79 0.79
CA LYS A 199 6.48 -21.69 1.39
C LYS A 199 7.86 -21.02 1.46
N SER A 200 8.20 -20.18 0.47
CA SER A 200 9.52 -19.59 0.29
C SER A 200 9.72 -18.23 0.98
N LEU A 201 8.67 -17.41 1.06
CA LEU A 201 8.70 -16.08 1.68
C LEU A 201 8.52 -16.17 3.19
N ASP A 202 9.20 -15.31 3.95
CA ASP A 202 9.02 -15.19 5.41
C ASP A 202 7.65 -14.56 5.73
N PHE A 203 7.29 -13.50 5.01
CA PHE A 203 5.94 -12.92 4.98
C PHE A 203 5.66 -12.21 3.64
N ILE A 204 4.40 -11.83 3.43
CA ILE A 204 3.85 -11.32 2.16
C ILE A 204 3.13 -10.00 2.41
N ASN A 205 3.55 -8.93 1.74
CA ASN A 205 2.98 -7.59 1.78
C ASN A 205 1.88 -7.45 0.71
N VAL A 206 0.61 -7.74 1.03
CA VAL A 206 -0.49 -7.59 0.07
C VAL A 206 -0.91 -6.13 0.00
N LEU A 207 -0.79 -5.52 -1.17
CA LEU A 207 -1.02 -4.09 -1.39
C LEU A 207 -2.53 -3.79 -1.52
N THR A 208 -3.26 -3.84 -0.41
CA THR A 208 -4.73 -3.65 -0.35
C THR A 208 -5.17 -2.18 -0.40
N PHE A 209 -4.69 -1.47 -1.41
CA PHE A 209 -5.02 -0.08 -1.75
C PHE A 209 -4.88 0.10 -3.27
N ASP A 210 -5.22 1.30 -3.77
CA ASP A 210 -5.28 1.62 -5.21
C ASP A 210 -6.24 0.70 -5.99
N PHE A 211 -7.30 0.20 -5.32
CA PHE A 211 -8.43 -0.51 -5.93
C PHE A 211 -9.29 0.40 -6.83
N HIS A 212 -9.32 1.70 -6.51
CA HIS A 212 -10.05 2.76 -7.21
C HIS A 212 -9.18 4.02 -7.23
N GLY A 213 -9.34 4.87 -8.25
CA GLY A 213 -8.52 6.06 -8.41
C GLY A 213 -8.80 6.82 -9.71
N PRO A 214 -8.08 7.93 -9.96
CA PRO A 214 -8.40 8.90 -11.01
C PRO A 214 -8.24 8.42 -12.46
N TRP A 215 -7.82 7.17 -12.66
CA TRP A 215 -7.94 6.44 -13.93
C TRP A 215 -9.38 6.02 -14.26
N GLU A 216 -10.31 6.16 -13.31
CA GLU A 216 -11.75 5.90 -13.49
C GLU A 216 -12.56 7.21 -13.67
N SER A 217 -13.64 7.15 -14.47
CA SER A 217 -14.52 8.30 -14.71
C SER A 217 -15.54 8.58 -13.58
N THR A 218 -15.39 7.95 -12.42
CA THR A 218 -16.27 8.08 -11.26
C THR A 218 -15.49 7.92 -9.97
N THR A 219 -15.82 8.68 -8.93
CA THR A 219 -15.18 8.57 -7.61
C THR A 219 -15.35 7.17 -6.99
N GLY A 220 -14.30 6.69 -6.33
CA GLY A 220 -14.28 5.42 -5.62
C GLY A 220 -13.17 5.41 -4.58
N HIS A 221 -13.41 4.77 -3.43
CA HIS A 221 -12.43 4.75 -2.35
C HIS A 221 -11.30 3.76 -2.66
N HIS A 222 -10.03 4.18 -2.57
CA HIS A 222 -8.91 3.37 -3.06
C HIS A 222 -8.51 2.18 -2.16
N SER A 223 -8.84 2.19 -0.87
CA SER A 223 -8.59 1.10 0.08
C SER A 223 -9.85 0.78 0.91
N PRO A 224 -10.96 0.34 0.31
CA PRO A 224 -12.17 0.01 1.06
C PRO A 224 -11.98 -1.35 1.77
N LEU A 225 -12.42 -1.45 3.02
CA LEU A 225 -12.25 -2.68 3.80
C LEU A 225 -13.15 -3.80 3.25
N PHE A 226 -14.41 -3.49 3.00
CA PHE A 226 -15.42 -4.42 2.46
C PHE A 226 -15.98 -3.91 1.12
N GLN A 227 -16.75 -4.78 0.45
CA GLN A 227 -17.55 -4.42 -0.72
C GLN A 227 -18.60 -3.35 -0.37
N GLY A 228 -18.69 -2.30 -1.18
CA GLY A 228 -19.74 -1.29 -1.12
C GLY A 228 -21.05 -1.75 -1.78
N SER A 229 -22.17 -1.22 -1.30
CA SER A 229 -23.52 -1.59 -1.77
C SER A 229 -23.82 -1.28 -3.23
N GLN A 230 -23.00 -0.44 -3.88
CA GLN A 230 -23.11 -0.10 -5.31
C GLN A 230 -22.13 -0.88 -6.21
N ASP A 231 -21.22 -1.66 -5.63
CA ASP A 231 -20.22 -2.41 -6.40
C ASP A 231 -20.88 -3.53 -7.19
N THR A 232 -20.54 -3.61 -8.48
CA THR A 232 -21.10 -4.58 -9.44
C THR A 232 -20.05 -5.02 -10.46
N GLY A 233 -20.27 -6.15 -11.12
CA GLY A 233 -19.25 -6.79 -11.95
C GLY A 233 -18.02 -7.15 -11.11
N ASP A 234 -16.83 -6.95 -11.65
CA ASP A 234 -15.58 -7.32 -10.98
C ASP A 234 -15.24 -6.39 -9.79
N LYS A 235 -15.82 -5.19 -9.71
CA LYS A 235 -15.64 -4.25 -8.59
C LYS A 235 -16.04 -4.83 -7.23
N ILE A 236 -16.91 -5.85 -7.19
CA ILE A 236 -17.25 -6.56 -5.94
C ILE A 236 -16.04 -7.23 -5.29
N HIS A 237 -14.91 -7.33 -6.01
CA HIS A 237 -13.65 -7.88 -5.52
C HIS A 237 -12.59 -6.83 -5.17
N SER A 238 -12.84 -5.55 -5.48
CA SER A 238 -11.95 -4.40 -5.29
C SER A 238 -11.93 -3.89 -3.84
N ASN A 239 -11.69 -4.78 -2.87
CA ASN A 239 -11.69 -4.47 -1.44
C ASN A 239 -10.76 -5.41 -0.65
N THR A 240 -10.31 -4.94 0.52
CA THR A 240 -9.34 -5.61 1.39
C THR A 240 -9.79 -7.00 1.84
N ASP A 241 -11.07 -7.16 2.20
CA ASP A 241 -11.68 -8.43 2.60
C ASP A 241 -11.59 -9.49 1.49
N SER A 242 -12.06 -9.12 0.29
CA SER A 242 -11.99 -9.95 -0.92
C SER A 242 -10.55 -10.34 -1.26
N ALA A 243 -9.62 -9.39 -1.24
CA ALA A 243 -8.23 -9.60 -1.63
C ALA A 243 -7.51 -10.57 -0.69
N LEU A 244 -7.53 -10.31 0.62
CA LEU A 244 -6.82 -11.13 1.60
C LEU A 244 -7.42 -12.53 1.71
N LYS A 245 -8.75 -12.68 1.61
CA LYS A 245 -9.39 -14.00 1.54
C LYS A 245 -9.11 -14.75 0.24
N TYR A 246 -8.87 -14.04 -0.87
CA TYR A 246 -8.42 -14.69 -2.12
C TYR A 246 -7.00 -15.24 -1.96
N TRP A 247 -6.09 -14.46 -1.36
CA TRP A 247 -4.74 -14.93 -1.00
C TRP A 247 -4.77 -16.18 -0.08
N GLN A 248 -5.61 -16.19 0.96
CA GLN A 248 -5.82 -17.38 1.80
C GLN A 248 -6.38 -18.57 1.00
N ALA A 249 -7.41 -18.35 0.18
CA ALA A 249 -8.04 -19.40 -0.64
C ALA A 249 -7.11 -19.97 -1.72
N LYS A 250 -6.03 -19.25 -2.07
CA LYS A 250 -4.96 -19.67 -2.99
C LYS A 250 -3.78 -20.34 -2.27
N GLY A 251 -3.83 -20.50 -0.94
CA GLY A 251 -2.86 -21.28 -0.16
C GLY A 251 -1.86 -20.47 0.68
N ALA A 252 -2.01 -19.15 0.80
CA ALA A 252 -1.15 -18.36 1.69
C ALA A 252 -1.63 -18.46 3.16
N PRO A 253 -0.75 -18.81 4.13
CA PRO A 253 -1.09 -18.81 5.55
C PRO A 253 -1.41 -17.39 6.06
N ALA A 254 -2.42 -17.27 6.93
CA ALA A 254 -2.90 -15.98 7.43
C ALA A 254 -1.81 -15.20 8.18
N GLU A 255 -1.03 -15.90 9.00
CA GLU A 255 0.08 -15.40 9.80
C GLU A 255 1.27 -14.88 8.96
N LYS A 256 1.31 -15.21 7.66
CA LYS A 256 2.28 -14.66 6.70
C LYS A 256 1.75 -13.46 5.91
N LEU A 257 0.44 -13.28 5.80
CA LEU A 257 -0.15 -12.18 5.05
C LEU A 257 -0.13 -10.89 5.89
N ASN A 258 0.36 -9.81 5.28
CA ASN A 258 0.19 -8.44 5.77
C ASN A 258 -0.91 -7.73 4.97
N MET A 259 -1.73 -6.95 5.66
CA MET A 259 -2.67 -6.01 5.07
C MET A 259 -1.96 -4.72 4.66
N GLY A 260 -2.18 -4.26 3.44
CA GLY A 260 -1.69 -2.98 2.94
C GLY A 260 -2.55 -1.82 3.41
N LEU A 261 -1.92 -0.84 4.05
CA LEU A 261 -2.50 0.42 4.48
C LEU A 261 -1.79 1.58 3.78
N ALA A 262 -2.55 2.59 3.38
CA ALA A 262 -2.05 3.73 2.65
C ALA A 262 -2.11 4.99 3.53
N ALA A 263 -0.96 5.59 3.82
CA ALA A 263 -0.88 6.92 4.44
C ALA A 263 -1.09 8.04 3.40
N TYR A 264 -1.97 7.81 2.43
CA TYR A 264 -2.34 8.73 1.35
C TYR A 264 -3.75 8.41 0.90
N GLY A 265 -4.41 9.35 0.22
CA GLY A 265 -5.64 9.11 -0.51
C GLY A 265 -5.46 9.20 -2.02
N ARG A 266 -6.36 8.56 -2.78
CA ARG A 266 -6.52 8.85 -4.22
C ARG A 266 -7.60 9.91 -4.39
N ALA A 267 -7.28 10.92 -5.19
CA ALA A 267 -8.04 12.14 -5.33
C ALA A 267 -8.47 12.39 -6.78
N PHE A 268 -9.68 12.92 -6.95
CA PHE A 268 -10.37 13.10 -8.22
C PHE A 268 -10.86 14.56 -8.35
N SER A 269 -10.82 15.12 -9.55
CA SER A 269 -11.55 16.33 -9.89
C SER A 269 -13.01 15.96 -10.25
N LEU A 270 -13.99 16.63 -9.63
CA LEU A 270 -15.41 16.37 -9.88
C LEU A 270 -15.90 17.13 -11.13
N SER A 271 -16.75 16.47 -11.92
CA SER A 271 -17.38 17.07 -13.10
C SER A 271 -18.84 17.53 -12.88
N SER A 272 -19.31 17.50 -11.63
CA SER A 272 -20.67 17.90 -11.23
C SER A 272 -20.74 18.18 -9.72
N ASP A 273 -21.85 18.80 -9.27
CA ASP A 273 -22.15 19.01 -7.83
C ASP A 273 -22.40 17.71 -7.03
N SER A 274 -22.33 16.54 -7.68
CA SER A 274 -22.46 15.24 -7.00
C SER A 274 -21.20 14.94 -6.20
N THR A 275 -21.37 14.63 -4.92
CA THR A 275 -20.27 14.43 -3.95
C THR A 275 -20.35 13.10 -3.20
N ASP A 276 -21.07 12.13 -3.78
CA ASP A 276 -21.23 10.78 -3.22
C ASP A 276 -20.32 9.77 -3.95
N VAL A 277 -20.19 8.55 -3.43
CA VAL A 277 -19.38 7.50 -4.08
C VAL A 277 -20.01 7.16 -5.44
N GLY A 278 -19.20 7.09 -6.49
CA GLY A 278 -19.66 6.95 -7.87
C GLY A 278 -20.02 8.28 -8.56
N ALA A 279 -19.74 9.43 -7.95
CA ALA A 279 -19.93 10.74 -8.58
C ALA A 279 -19.06 10.90 -9.85
N PRO A 280 -19.57 11.51 -10.94
CA PRO A 280 -18.81 11.67 -12.18
C PRO A 280 -17.55 12.53 -12.01
N ALA A 281 -16.39 11.97 -12.34
CA ALA A 281 -15.08 12.63 -12.27
C ALA A 281 -14.56 13.02 -13.66
N SER A 282 -13.80 14.12 -13.74
CA SER A 282 -13.13 14.61 -14.95
C SER A 282 -11.73 14.02 -15.14
N GLY A 283 -11.11 13.54 -14.05
CA GLY A 283 -9.74 13.02 -14.01
C GLY A 283 -9.14 13.13 -12.60
N PRO A 284 -7.80 13.21 -12.47
CA PRO A 284 -7.16 13.44 -11.18
C PRO A 284 -7.53 14.79 -10.54
N ALA A 285 -7.42 14.83 -9.22
CA ALA A 285 -7.31 16.08 -8.47
C ALA A 285 -6.00 16.80 -8.78
N GLU A 286 -5.90 18.07 -8.40
CA GLU A 286 -4.67 18.85 -8.49
C GLU A 286 -3.57 18.22 -7.62
N GLU A 287 -2.30 18.41 -8.04
CA GLU A 287 -1.16 17.80 -7.36
C GLU A 287 -1.02 18.28 -5.91
N GLY A 288 -0.66 17.37 -5.01
CA GLY A 288 -0.34 17.74 -3.64
C GLY A 288 0.88 18.65 -3.57
N CYS A 289 0.79 19.77 -2.83
CA CYS A 289 1.82 20.80 -2.75
C CYS A 289 3.21 20.34 -2.25
N TYR A 290 3.32 19.10 -1.78
CA TYR A 290 4.57 18.47 -1.34
C TYR A 290 4.86 17.14 -2.05
N THR A 291 3.84 16.41 -2.49
CA THR A 291 3.99 15.15 -3.24
C THR A 291 4.30 15.36 -4.71
N GLY A 292 3.67 16.35 -5.37
CA GLY A 292 3.82 16.58 -6.80
C GLY A 292 3.26 15.45 -7.68
N GLU A 293 2.20 14.79 -7.22
CA GLU A 293 1.49 13.72 -7.96
C GLU A 293 0.02 14.11 -8.14
N GLU A 294 -0.42 14.33 -9.40
CA GLU A 294 -1.83 14.58 -9.72
C GLU A 294 -2.71 13.41 -9.23
N GLY A 295 -3.73 13.72 -8.43
CA GLY A 295 -4.67 12.71 -7.94
C GLY A 295 -4.14 11.75 -6.87
N LEU A 296 -3.02 12.09 -6.22
CA LEU A 296 -2.60 11.52 -4.94
C LEU A 296 -2.36 12.66 -3.95
N TRP A 297 -2.89 12.54 -2.74
CA TRP A 297 -2.55 13.42 -1.62
C TRP A 297 -2.03 12.56 -0.46
N ALA A 298 -0.86 12.90 0.09
CA ALA A 298 -0.37 12.30 1.33
C ALA A 298 -1.37 12.53 2.47
N PHE A 299 -1.30 11.76 3.57
CA PHE A 299 -2.20 11.92 4.71
C PHE A 299 -2.09 13.34 5.29
N TYR A 300 -0.88 13.89 5.36
CA TYR A 300 -0.66 15.27 5.80
C TYR A 300 -1.21 16.34 4.83
N GLU A 301 -1.20 16.09 3.53
CA GLU A 301 -1.83 16.98 2.53
C GLU A 301 -3.36 16.90 2.59
N THR A 302 -3.88 15.70 2.78
CA THR A 302 -5.31 15.44 2.99
C THR A 302 -5.81 16.17 4.24
N CYS A 303 -5.01 16.24 5.31
CA CYS A 303 -5.30 17.09 6.48
C CYS A 303 -5.35 18.59 6.18
N LEU A 304 -4.55 19.10 5.22
CA LEU A 304 -4.57 20.50 4.81
C LEU A 304 -5.79 20.83 3.95
N TYR A 305 -5.99 20.12 2.83
CA TYR A 305 -7.07 20.40 1.89
C TYR A 305 -8.47 20.21 2.51
N LEU A 306 -8.58 19.40 3.57
CA LEU A 306 -9.84 19.17 4.28
C LEU A 306 -10.04 20.07 5.53
N GLU A 307 -9.17 21.05 5.83
CA GLU A 307 -9.39 21.97 6.96
C GLU A 307 -10.66 22.83 6.79
N GLU A 308 -10.97 23.28 5.56
CA GLU A 308 -12.26 23.92 5.22
C GLU A 308 -13.20 22.97 4.43
N GLY A 309 -12.85 21.69 4.33
CA GLY A 309 -13.57 20.68 3.56
C GLY A 309 -14.73 20.00 4.32
N THR A 310 -15.40 19.07 3.64
CA THR A 310 -16.42 18.19 4.23
C THR A 310 -15.94 16.74 4.21
N VAL A 311 -15.90 16.09 5.38
CA VAL A 311 -15.65 14.65 5.50
C VAL A 311 -16.97 13.89 5.63
N LYS A 312 -17.11 12.78 4.90
CA LYS A 312 -18.24 11.84 4.96
C LYS A 312 -17.71 10.42 5.19
N GLY A 313 -18.51 9.56 5.82
CA GLY A 313 -18.21 8.13 5.95
C GLY A 313 -18.87 7.29 4.85
N ILE A 314 -18.25 6.17 4.48
CA ILE A 314 -18.78 5.11 3.60
C ILE A 314 -19.07 3.87 4.49
N PRO A 315 -20.29 3.74 5.07
CA PRO A 315 -20.49 2.87 6.24
C PRO A 315 -20.48 1.36 5.93
N ASP A 316 -20.68 0.98 4.67
CA ASP A 316 -20.54 -0.39 4.17
C ASP A 316 -19.07 -0.74 3.85
N GLN A 317 -18.30 0.21 3.31
CA GLN A 317 -16.86 0.03 3.03
C GLN A 317 -15.92 0.25 4.24
N LYS A 318 -16.41 0.79 5.36
CA LYS A 318 -15.67 1.14 6.60
C LYS A 318 -14.49 2.10 6.41
N VAL A 319 -14.70 3.15 5.62
CA VAL A 319 -13.70 4.17 5.28
C VAL A 319 -14.33 5.56 5.11
N PRO A 320 -13.60 6.66 5.36
CA PRO A 320 -14.07 8.01 5.08
C PRO A 320 -13.78 8.43 3.64
N TYR A 321 -14.27 9.61 3.27
CA TYR A 321 -13.75 10.40 2.16
C TYR A 321 -13.95 11.90 2.44
N GLY A 322 -13.11 12.72 1.83
CA GLY A 322 -13.15 14.17 1.91
C GLY A 322 -13.58 14.83 0.60
N VAL A 323 -14.18 16.01 0.70
CA VAL A 323 -14.53 16.87 -0.44
C VAL A 323 -14.20 18.32 -0.10
N ALA A 324 -13.43 18.97 -0.97
CA ALA A 324 -13.07 20.40 -0.87
C ALA A 324 -12.93 20.99 -2.28
N GLU A 325 -13.42 22.21 -2.51
CA GLU A 325 -13.23 23.00 -3.75
C GLU A 325 -13.51 22.28 -5.09
N GLY A 326 -14.43 21.30 -5.11
CA GLY A 326 -14.75 20.50 -6.30
C GLY A 326 -13.83 19.29 -6.52
N GLN A 327 -12.97 18.99 -5.55
CA GLN A 327 -12.09 17.84 -5.52
C GLN A 327 -12.57 16.83 -4.46
N TRP A 328 -12.39 15.54 -4.71
CA TRP A 328 -12.87 14.42 -3.89
C TRP A 328 -11.70 13.49 -3.58
N VAL A 329 -11.50 13.09 -2.32
CA VAL A 329 -10.39 12.20 -1.90
C VAL A 329 -10.89 11.05 -1.03
N GLY A 330 -10.56 9.82 -1.43
CA GLY A 330 -10.75 8.62 -0.60
C GLY A 330 -9.44 8.27 0.10
N TYR A 331 -9.43 8.27 1.43
CA TYR A 331 -8.25 8.13 2.29
C TYR A 331 -8.60 7.39 3.59
N ASP A 332 -7.61 6.86 4.31
CA ASP A 332 -7.81 6.29 5.65
C ASP A 332 -7.70 7.33 6.78
N ASP A 333 -8.61 7.27 7.76
CA ASP A 333 -8.50 8.01 9.03
C ASP A 333 -8.35 7.08 10.24
N GLU A 334 -8.16 7.64 11.43
CA GLU A 334 -8.00 6.84 12.66
C GLU A 334 -9.15 5.86 12.95
N ASN A 335 -10.37 6.11 12.46
CA ASN A 335 -11.52 5.22 12.65
C ASN A 335 -11.45 4.05 11.67
N SER A 336 -11.10 4.30 10.41
CA SER A 336 -10.90 3.21 9.43
C SER A 336 -9.65 2.39 9.72
N LEU A 337 -8.60 3.00 10.31
CA LEU A 337 -7.46 2.26 10.84
C LEU A 337 -7.85 1.34 12.02
N ASP A 338 -8.69 1.79 12.95
CA ASP A 338 -9.24 0.92 14.00
C ASP A 338 -10.07 -0.23 13.41
N ASP A 339 -11.01 0.05 12.50
CA ASP A 339 -11.83 -0.95 11.82
C ASP A 339 -10.98 -1.99 11.04
N LYS A 340 -9.90 -1.53 10.40
CA LYS A 340 -8.96 -2.40 9.65
C LYS A 340 -8.10 -3.25 10.58
N VAL A 341 -7.66 -2.74 11.73
CA VAL A 341 -6.92 -3.57 12.71
C VAL A 341 -7.85 -4.54 13.45
N ASP A 342 -9.09 -4.15 13.77
CA ASP A 342 -10.11 -5.07 14.30
C ASP A 342 -10.36 -6.24 13.32
N TYR A 343 -10.46 -5.95 12.02
CA TYR A 343 -10.56 -6.97 10.97
C TYR A 343 -9.28 -7.83 10.84
N LEU A 344 -8.08 -7.23 10.97
CA LEU A 344 -6.80 -7.96 10.98
C LEU A 344 -6.78 -9.02 12.10
N GLU A 345 -7.02 -8.58 13.33
CA GLU A 345 -7.03 -9.41 14.53
C GLU A 345 -8.07 -10.53 14.41
N ALA A 346 -9.30 -10.20 13.99
CA ALA A 346 -10.40 -11.16 13.84
C ALA A 346 -10.14 -12.27 12.80
N ASN A 347 -9.30 -12.01 11.80
CA ASN A 347 -8.95 -12.98 10.75
C ASN A 347 -7.55 -13.61 10.94
N ASN A 348 -6.83 -13.28 12.02
CA ASN A 348 -5.48 -13.76 12.33
C ASN A 348 -4.44 -13.44 11.25
N PHE A 349 -4.56 -12.27 10.60
CA PHE A 349 -3.53 -11.80 9.67
C PHE A 349 -2.28 -11.34 10.43
N GLY A 350 -1.09 -11.67 9.92
CA GLY A 350 0.17 -11.55 10.67
C GLY A 350 0.73 -10.13 10.84
N GLY A 351 0.11 -9.12 10.26
CA GLY A 351 0.57 -7.73 10.37
C GLY A 351 0.03 -6.77 9.31
N VAL A 352 0.54 -5.55 9.31
CA VAL A 352 0.25 -4.53 8.30
C VAL A 352 1.54 -4.07 7.61
N VAL A 353 1.38 -3.61 6.36
CA VAL A 353 2.41 -2.90 5.60
C VAL A 353 1.90 -1.51 5.23
N VAL A 354 2.68 -0.47 5.53
CA VAL A 354 2.29 0.93 5.32
C VAL A 354 3.11 1.56 4.20
N MET A 355 2.41 2.12 3.22
CA MET A 355 2.93 3.00 2.16
C MET A 355 2.41 4.42 2.40
N TYR A 356 3.20 5.42 2.78
CA TYR A 356 4.61 5.37 3.21
C TYR A 356 4.74 6.12 4.53
N LEU A 357 5.80 5.83 5.30
CA LEU A 357 6.11 6.51 6.57
C LEU A 357 6.27 8.02 6.33
N ASP A 358 6.89 8.38 5.20
CA ASP A 358 7.09 9.76 4.73
C ASP A 358 5.85 10.43 4.10
N PHE A 359 4.67 9.79 4.13
CA PHE A 359 3.37 10.40 3.80
C PHE A 359 2.47 10.65 5.03
N ASP A 360 2.85 10.16 6.22
CA ASP A 360 2.22 10.53 7.49
C ASP A 360 2.69 11.93 7.94
N ASP A 361 2.00 12.58 8.88
CA ASP A 361 2.44 13.85 9.47
C ASP A 361 3.60 13.65 10.46
N PHE A 362 4.76 13.21 9.96
CA PHE A 362 5.99 12.98 10.71
C PHE A 362 6.52 14.25 11.41
N THR A 363 6.03 15.43 11.01
CA THR A 363 6.37 16.74 11.61
C THR A 363 5.46 17.09 12.79
N GLY A 364 4.20 16.63 12.76
CA GLY A 364 3.11 17.01 13.66
C GLY A 364 2.48 18.38 13.39
N GLN A 365 2.79 19.02 12.25
CA GLN A 365 2.38 20.40 11.94
C GLN A 365 1.11 20.52 11.08
N PHE A 366 0.74 19.46 10.37
CA PHE A 366 -0.34 19.48 9.37
C PHE A 366 -1.69 19.05 9.96
N CYS A 367 -1.73 17.84 10.52
CA CYS A 367 -2.96 17.22 11.02
C CYS A 367 -3.35 17.70 12.44
N LYS A 368 -2.45 18.38 13.15
CA LYS A 368 -2.63 18.90 14.52
C LYS A 368 -2.87 17.79 15.57
N ARG A 369 -2.34 16.58 15.33
CA ARG A 369 -2.48 15.38 16.20
C ARG A 369 -1.17 14.85 16.79
N GLY A 370 -0.09 15.63 16.74
CA GLY A 370 1.25 15.19 17.13
C GLY A 370 2.01 14.52 15.97
N LYS A 371 3.24 14.07 16.21
CA LYS A 371 4.11 13.46 15.17
C LYS A 371 3.66 12.05 14.79
N SER A 372 3.68 11.77 13.49
CA SER A 372 3.33 10.50 12.85
C SER A 372 2.01 9.89 13.39
N PRO A 373 0.86 10.59 13.30
CA PRO A 373 -0.39 10.11 13.86
C PRO A 373 -0.88 8.80 13.23
N PHE A 374 -0.72 8.60 11.93
CA PHE A 374 -1.15 7.38 11.22
C PHE A 374 -0.31 6.17 11.69
N ILE A 375 1.01 6.31 11.73
CA ILE A 375 1.92 5.25 12.18
C ILE A 375 1.79 5.00 13.69
N SER A 376 1.66 6.05 14.51
CA SER A 376 1.51 5.91 15.97
C SER A 376 0.21 5.21 16.35
N LYS A 377 -0.90 5.52 15.64
CA LYS A 377 -2.18 4.81 15.78
C LYS A 377 -2.01 3.30 15.54
N LEU A 378 -1.30 2.93 14.49
CA LEU A 378 -1.03 1.54 14.14
C LEU A 378 -0.05 0.87 15.13
N HIS A 379 1.00 1.58 15.57
CA HIS A 379 1.93 1.10 16.59
C HIS A 379 1.20 0.75 17.89
N ASP A 380 0.35 1.65 18.38
CA ASP A 380 -0.33 1.46 19.66
C ASP A 380 -1.33 0.31 19.61
N ARG A 381 -2.10 0.21 18.51
CA ARG A 381 -2.99 -0.92 18.25
C ARG A 381 -2.26 -2.26 18.10
N ILE A 382 -1.26 -2.33 17.23
CA ILE A 382 -0.66 -3.58 16.76
C ILE A 382 0.50 -4.04 17.65
N VAL A 383 1.41 -3.13 17.99
CA VAL A 383 2.68 -3.44 18.68
C VAL A 383 2.50 -3.42 20.19
N THR A 384 1.88 -2.35 20.75
CA THR A 384 1.67 -2.26 22.20
C THR A 384 0.45 -3.06 22.68
N GLY A 385 -0.64 -3.07 21.90
CA GLY A 385 -1.84 -3.87 22.18
C GLY A 385 -1.54 -5.37 22.32
N SER A 386 -0.64 -5.90 21.49
CA SER A 386 -0.15 -7.29 21.58
C SER A 386 0.50 -7.66 22.92
N SER A 387 0.91 -6.67 23.73
CA SER A 387 1.46 -6.89 25.08
C SER A 387 0.41 -6.90 26.19
N GLN A 388 -0.86 -6.57 25.91
CA GLN A 388 -1.93 -6.45 26.92
C GLN A 388 -2.90 -7.63 26.98
N LEU A 389 -2.60 -8.78 26.35
CA LEU A 389 -3.35 -10.01 26.60
C LEU A 389 -3.31 -10.34 28.11
N PRO A 390 -4.47 -10.42 28.80
CA PRO A 390 -4.50 -10.51 30.25
C PRO A 390 -3.98 -11.87 30.70
N SER A 391 -2.76 -11.88 31.24
CA SER A 391 -2.17 -13.06 31.87
C SER A 391 -3.07 -13.53 33.01
N THR A 392 -3.73 -14.67 32.82
CA THR A 392 -4.64 -15.26 33.81
C THR A 392 -3.87 -15.59 35.08
N SER A 393 -3.99 -14.73 36.09
CA SER A 393 -3.26 -14.84 37.36
C SER A 393 -3.75 -16.05 38.14
N THR A 394 -3.05 -17.17 37.92
CA THR A 394 -3.39 -18.48 38.51
C THR A 394 -3.29 -18.34 40.03
N THR A 395 -4.42 -18.21 40.70
CA THR A 395 -4.45 -17.83 42.11
C THR A 395 -3.95 -18.99 42.96
N GLN A 396 -2.71 -18.88 43.44
CA GLN A 396 -2.07 -19.93 44.22
C GLN A 396 -2.87 -20.19 45.52
N PRO A 397 -3.32 -21.43 45.79
CA PRO A 397 -4.12 -21.71 46.98
C PRO A 397 -3.32 -21.47 48.27
N ALA A 398 -3.74 -20.48 49.06
CA ALA A 398 -3.11 -20.19 50.35
C ALA A 398 -3.35 -21.34 51.35
N THR A 399 -2.28 -22.03 51.75
CA THR A 399 -2.33 -23.11 52.73
C THR A 399 -2.79 -22.60 54.10
N THR A 400 -4.00 -22.97 54.52
CA THR A 400 -4.53 -22.71 55.87
C THR A 400 -4.95 -24.01 56.54
N THR A 401 -4.40 -24.27 57.72
CA THR A 401 -4.59 -25.50 58.50
C THR A 401 -5.68 -25.33 59.56
N SER A 402 -6.78 -26.08 59.47
CA SER A 402 -7.64 -26.43 60.61
C SER A 402 -8.59 -27.62 60.31
N PRO A 403 -9.10 -28.33 61.33
CA PRO A 403 -9.80 -29.61 61.14
C PRO A 403 -11.29 -29.47 60.77
N PRO A 404 -11.92 -30.53 60.23
CA PRO A 404 -13.31 -30.48 59.76
C PRO A 404 -14.34 -30.59 60.90
N THR A 405 -15.47 -29.90 60.76
CA THR A 405 -16.68 -30.17 61.55
C THR A 405 -17.86 -30.40 60.62
N THR A 406 -18.51 -31.56 60.73
CA THR A 406 -19.56 -32.00 59.80
C THR A 406 -20.93 -31.40 60.15
N LYS A 407 -21.63 -30.85 59.17
CA LYS A 407 -23.10 -30.74 59.18
C LYS A 407 -23.65 -30.70 57.76
N ALA A 408 -24.57 -31.61 57.45
CA ALA A 408 -25.25 -31.66 56.17
C ALA A 408 -26.56 -30.87 56.22
N THR A 409 -26.86 -30.13 55.15
CA THR A 409 -28.19 -29.58 54.86
C THR A 409 -28.51 -29.84 53.40
N THR A 410 -29.69 -30.37 53.11
CA THR A 410 -30.10 -30.82 51.78
C THR A 410 -30.94 -29.76 51.08
N THR A 411 -30.64 -29.44 49.82
CA THR A 411 -31.48 -28.57 48.97
C THR A 411 -31.89 -29.32 47.71
N LYS A 412 -33.17 -29.25 47.35
CA LYS A 412 -33.73 -29.90 46.15
C LYS A 412 -33.31 -29.16 44.88
N THR A 413 -32.99 -29.92 43.84
CA THR A 413 -33.09 -29.46 42.45
C THR A 413 -34.44 -29.93 41.89
N THR A 414 -35.19 -29.03 41.25
CA THR A 414 -36.45 -29.36 40.56
C THR A 414 -36.18 -29.35 39.06
N THR A 415 -36.60 -30.40 38.33
CA THR A 415 -36.37 -30.53 36.89
C THR A 415 -37.71 -30.63 36.16
N THR A 416 -37.93 -29.76 35.15
CA THR A 416 -39.16 -29.75 34.34
C THR A 416 -38.84 -29.43 32.87
N SER A 417 -38.89 -30.46 32.01
CA SER A 417 -39.20 -30.31 30.59
C SER A 417 -40.72 -30.24 30.42
N PRO A 418 -41.27 -29.63 29.34
CA PRO A 418 -41.58 -30.39 28.11
C PRO A 418 -41.62 -29.49 26.84
N PRO A 419 -42.23 -29.89 25.70
CA PRO A 419 -42.19 -31.17 24.97
C PRO A 419 -41.75 -31.01 23.49
N THR A 420 -41.51 -32.14 22.80
CA THR A 420 -41.45 -32.22 21.32
C THR A 420 -42.84 -32.43 20.69
N THR A 421 -43.01 -32.00 19.43
CA THR A 421 -44.21 -32.28 18.61
C THR A 421 -43.85 -32.84 17.23
N LYS A 422 -44.75 -33.65 16.65
CA LYS A 422 -44.53 -34.37 15.37
C LYS A 422 -45.04 -33.56 14.17
N ALA A 423 -44.39 -33.74 13.02
CA ALA A 423 -44.94 -33.36 11.72
C ALA A 423 -46.04 -34.36 11.26
N THR A 424 -46.97 -33.90 10.41
CA THR A 424 -47.95 -34.73 9.67
C THR A 424 -48.35 -34.01 8.38
N THR A 425 -48.61 -34.77 7.31
CA THR A 425 -48.74 -34.30 5.93
C THR A 425 -50.20 -34.07 5.51
N THR A 426 -50.46 -33.06 4.64
CA THR A 426 -51.72 -32.90 3.89
C THR A 426 -51.44 -32.37 2.47
N LYS A 427 -52.35 -32.59 1.50
CA LYS A 427 -52.10 -32.44 0.06
C LYS A 427 -53.37 -32.05 -0.74
N THR A 428 -53.36 -30.88 -1.40
CA THR A 428 -54.31 -30.44 -2.46
C THR A 428 -53.62 -29.35 -3.33
N THR A 429 -53.91 -29.01 -4.59
CA THR A 429 -54.19 -29.65 -5.91
C THR A 429 -54.84 -28.57 -6.81
N THR A 430 -54.16 -28.11 -7.88
CA THR A 430 -54.69 -27.33 -9.07
C THR A 430 -55.38 -25.96 -8.81
N THR A 431 -55.45 -24.98 -9.74
CA THR A 431 -55.65 -24.98 -11.22
C THR A 431 -55.01 -23.77 -11.97
N SER A 432 -54.90 -23.86 -13.31
CA SER A 432 -54.63 -22.74 -14.25
C SER A 432 -55.50 -22.88 -15.52
N PRO A 433 -55.86 -21.79 -16.21
CA PRO A 433 -55.65 -21.68 -17.69
C PRO A 433 -55.48 -20.21 -18.19
N PRO A 434 -55.41 -19.88 -19.51
CA PRO A 434 -55.25 -20.70 -20.74
C PRO A 434 -54.04 -20.30 -21.65
N THR A 435 -54.01 -20.84 -22.88
CA THR A 435 -52.87 -20.97 -23.83
C THR A 435 -53.05 -20.31 -25.21
N THR A 436 -51.96 -20.13 -25.98
CA THR A 436 -51.87 -20.39 -27.45
C THR A 436 -50.42 -20.73 -27.86
N ALA A 437 -50.12 -21.97 -28.32
CA ALA A 437 -49.90 -22.40 -29.73
C ALA A 437 -48.60 -21.86 -30.40
N LYS A 438 -47.51 -22.59 -30.75
CA LYS A 438 -47.18 -23.97 -31.26
C LYS A 438 -46.84 -24.00 -32.77
N THR A 439 -45.65 -24.51 -33.15
CA THR A 439 -45.32 -25.55 -34.18
C THR A 439 -43.77 -25.66 -34.35
N THR A 440 -43.06 -26.74 -33.96
CA THR A 440 -42.55 -27.93 -34.75
C THR A 440 -41.65 -27.59 -35.97
N THR A 441 -40.54 -28.29 -36.35
CA THR A 441 -40.35 -29.76 -36.50
C THR A 441 -38.86 -30.25 -36.62
N THR A 442 -38.52 -31.39 -35.97
CA THR A 442 -37.61 -32.54 -36.33
C THR A 442 -36.15 -32.43 -36.87
N SER A 443 -35.31 -33.41 -36.43
CA SER A 443 -33.97 -33.85 -36.93
C SER A 443 -34.04 -35.34 -37.42
N PRO A 444 -32.99 -36.21 -37.54
CA PRO A 444 -31.49 -36.14 -37.48
C PRO A 444 -30.86 -36.74 -38.80
N PRO A 445 -29.97 -37.78 -38.91
CA PRO A 445 -28.82 -38.33 -38.11
C PRO A 445 -27.51 -38.79 -38.88
N THR A 446 -26.37 -38.90 -38.15
CA THR A 446 -25.21 -39.85 -38.36
C THR A 446 -24.31 -39.73 -39.63
N THR A 447 -23.06 -40.25 -39.73
CA THR A 447 -22.36 -41.43 -39.09
C THR A 447 -20.81 -41.28 -38.99
N LYS A 448 -20.10 -42.21 -38.31
CA LYS A 448 -18.62 -42.33 -38.19
C LYS A 448 -17.95 -43.13 -39.34
N ALA A 449 -16.65 -42.91 -39.61
CA ALA A 449 -15.68 -43.92 -40.11
C ALA A 449 -14.21 -43.46 -39.86
N THR A 450 -13.19 -44.27 -40.22
CA THR A 450 -11.78 -44.10 -39.76
C THR A 450 -10.74 -44.63 -40.79
N THR A 451 -9.46 -44.26 -40.59
CA THR A 451 -8.20 -45.04 -40.85
C THR A 451 -7.35 -44.85 -42.14
N THR A 452 -6.09 -44.44 -41.92
CA THR A 452 -4.79 -44.88 -42.56
C THR A 452 -4.28 -44.39 -43.95
N LYS A 453 -3.13 -43.67 -43.87
CA LYS A 453 -1.78 -44.01 -44.43
C LYS A 453 -1.34 -43.57 -45.87
N THR A 454 -0.17 -42.91 -45.89
CA THR A 454 1.07 -43.18 -46.71
C THR A 454 1.58 -42.08 -47.67
N THR A 455 2.89 -41.80 -47.53
CA THR A 455 3.89 -41.33 -48.53
C THR A 455 3.99 -39.87 -49.00
N THR A 456 5.26 -39.44 -49.07
CA THR A 456 5.85 -38.18 -49.57
C THR A 456 6.03 -38.12 -51.09
N THR A 457 5.95 -36.91 -51.67
CA THR A 457 7.03 -36.27 -52.47
C THR A 457 6.73 -34.76 -52.67
N SER A 458 7.68 -34.01 -53.26
CA SER A 458 7.73 -32.53 -53.23
C SER A 458 7.32 -31.85 -54.57
N PRO A 459 7.65 -30.56 -54.86
CA PRO A 459 6.68 -29.51 -55.17
C PRO A 459 6.52 -29.20 -56.69
N PRO A 460 5.67 -28.23 -57.08
CA PRO A 460 6.22 -26.91 -57.41
C PRO A 460 5.34 -25.70 -57.01
N THR A 461 5.79 -24.49 -57.38
CA THR A 461 5.25 -23.17 -57.01
C THR A 461 4.15 -22.64 -57.94
N THR A 462 3.18 -21.85 -57.42
CA THR A 462 2.94 -20.42 -57.79
C THR A 462 1.78 -19.75 -57.00
N LYS A 463 1.62 -18.43 -57.16
CA LYS A 463 0.88 -17.48 -56.29
C LYS A 463 -0.66 -17.48 -56.45
N ALA A 464 -1.36 -17.26 -55.33
CA ALA A 464 -2.45 -16.26 -55.18
C ALA A 464 -2.55 -15.87 -53.69
N THR A 465 -2.22 -14.63 -53.28
CA THR A 465 -3.13 -13.47 -53.18
C THR A 465 -4.03 -13.48 -51.94
N THR A 466 -3.62 -12.78 -50.89
CA THR A 466 -4.46 -12.36 -49.75
C THR A 466 -4.15 -10.91 -49.40
N THR A 467 -5.20 -10.10 -49.22
CA THR A 467 -5.12 -8.67 -48.91
C THR A 467 -4.51 -8.43 -47.53
N LYS A 468 -3.64 -7.41 -47.40
CA LYS A 468 -3.17 -6.90 -46.11
C LYS A 468 -3.32 -5.39 -46.09
N THR A 469 -4.11 -4.88 -45.14
CA THR A 469 -4.20 -3.44 -44.86
C THR A 469 -2.96 -3.01 -44.07
N THR A 470 -2.36 -1.88 -44.44
CA THR A 470 -1.15 -1.35 -43.82
C THR A 470 -1.45 -0.04 -43.12
N THR A 471 -1.03 0.09 -41.86
CA THR A 471 -0.99 1.36 -41.12
C THR A 471 0.46 1.65 -40.78
N THR A 472 0.91 2.89 -40.99
CA THR A 472 2.33 3.26 -41.03
C THR A 472 2.81 3.98 -39.78
N SER A 473 3.97 3.59 -39.24
CA SER A 473 4.67 4.31 -38.18
C SER A 473 5.37 5.58 -38.68
N PRO A 474 5.53 6.63 -37.86
CA PRO A 474 6.34 7.82 -38.19
C PRO A 474 7.86 7.55 -38.10
N PRO A 475 8.71 8.33 -38.80
CA PRO A 475 10.17 8.16 -38.79
C PRO A 475 10.89 9.00 -37.73
N THR A 476 12.02 8.50 -37.22
CA THR A 476 12.99 9.23 -36.40
C THR A 476 13.99 10.03 -37.23
N THR A 477 14.32 11.26 -36.83
CA THR A 477 15.36 12.10 -37.46
C THR A 477 16.59 12.25 -36.58
N LYS A 478 17.80 12.12 -37.16
CA LYS A 478 19.07 12.41 -36.48
C LYS A 478 19.41 13.90 -36.50
N ALA A 479 20.06 14.38 -35.45
CA ALA A 479 20.59 15.73 -35.37
C ALA A 479 21.76 15.98 -36.33
N THR A 480 21.96 17.24 -36.73
CA THR A 480 23.18 17.73 -37.38
C THR A 480 23.40 19.17 -36.95
N THR A 481 24.61 19.50 -36.50
CA THR A 481 24.97 20.83 -35.98
C THR A 481 25.14 21.85 -37.09
N THR A 482 24.57 23.06 -36.92
CA THR A 482 24.99 24.25 -37.66
C THR A 482 25.12 25.43 -36.70
N LYS A 483 26.15 26.26 -36.92
CA LYS A 483 26.54 27.38 -36.06
C LYS A 483 26.00 28.68 -36.66
N THR A 484 25.43 29.58 -35.87
CA THR A 484 24.98 30.90 -36.36
C THR A 484 25.22 31.99 -35.30
N THR A 485 25.47 33.20 -35.77
CA THR A 485 26.13 34.29 -35.02
C THR A 485 25.12 35.25 -34.38
N THR A 486 25.49 35.84 -33.24
CA THR A 486 24.73 36.88 -32.54
C THR A 486 24.75 38.23 -33.28
N THR A 487 23.58 38.85 -33.45
CA THR A 487 23.42 40.28 -33.81
C THR A 487 22.20 40.87 -33.11
N SER A 488 22.36 42.04 -32.49
CA SER A 488 21.29 42.73 -31.73
C SER A 488 20.56 43.80 -32.55
N PRO A 489 19.21 43.84 -32.52
CA PRO A 489 18.39 44.99 -32.92
C PRO A 489 17.88 45.80 -31.69
N PRO A 490 17.19 46.96 -31.84
CA PRO A 490 17.58 48.15 -31.06
C PRO A 490 16.53 48.73 -30.09
N THR A 491 16.99 49.70 -29.28
CA THR A 491 16.20 50.51 -28.33
C THR A 491 15.32 51.59 -28.99
N THR A 492 14.02 51.63 -28.64
CA THR A 492 13.24 52.88 -28.56
C THR A 492 11.99 52.78 -27.68
N ALA A 493 11.42 53.95 -27.35
CA ALA A 493 10.05 54.21 -26.88
C ALA A 493 9.63 53.69 -25.49
N LYS A 494 9.57 54.62 -24.53
CA LYS A 494 8.92 54.48 -23.22
C LYS A 494 7.44 54.86 -23.33
N THR A 495 6.52 53.96 -23.00
CA THR A 495 5.07 54.24 -22.93
C THR A 495 4.55 53.99 -21.52
N THR A 496 3.94 55.02 -20.93
CA THR A 496 3.33 54.94 -19.59
C THR A 496 1.89 54.43 -19.70
N THR A 497 1.53 53.39 -18.95
CA THR A 497 0.13 52.98 -18.75
C THR A 497 -0.07 52.55 -17.31
N THR A 498 -1.18 52.94 -16.69
CA THR A 498 -1.45 52.77 -15.25
C THR A 498 -2.12 51.44 -14.92
N SER A 499 -1.65 50.74 -13.91
CA SER A 499 -2.32 49.55 -13.35
C SER A 499 -3.67 49.89 -12.71
N PRO A 500 -4.67 48.99 -12.77
CA PRO A 500 -5.89 49.11 -11.98
C PRO A 500 -5.62 48.86 -10.48
N PRO A 501 -6.49 49.32 -9.57
CA PRO A 501 -6.26 49.21 -8.13
C PRO A 501 -6.48 47.79 -7.59
N THR A 502 -5.50 47.26 -6.86
CA THR A 502 -5.62 46.00 -6.13
C THR A 502 -6.60 46.14 -4.95
N THR A 503 -7.55 45.21 -4.83
CA THR A 503 -8.46 45.15 -3.68
C THR A 503 -7.69 44.70 -2.44
N LYS A 504 -7.66 45.52 -1.38
CA LYS A 504 -6.99 45.16 -0.12
C LYS A 504 -7.83 44.17 0.69
N THR A 505 -7.64 42.88 0.46
CA THR A 505 -8.00 41.85 1.44
C THR A 505 -7.24 42.14 2.73
N THR A 506 -7.95 42.52 3.79
CA THR A 506 -7.33 42.97 5.05
C THR A 506 -7.01 41.76 5.92
N ILE A 507 -5.86 41.14 5.67
CA ILE A 507 -5.30 40.10 6.53
C ILE A 507 -5.03 40.70 7.91
N LYS A 508 -5.55 40.08 8.97
CA LYS A 508 -5.43 40.57 10.34
C LYS A 508 -4.07 40.19 10.92
N THR A 509 -3.21 41.16 11.15
CA THR A 509 -2.11 41.02 12.11
C THR A 509 -2.66 40.70 13.50
N LYS A 510 -2.05 39.74 14.20
CA LYS A 510 -2.23 39.59 15.66
C LYS A 510 -1.79 40.90 16.34
N SER A 511 -2.38 41.25 17.49
CA SER A 511 -2.49 42.62 18.02
C SER A 511 -1.20 43.43 18.28
N ASN A 512 -0.02 42.81 18.18
CA ASN A 512 1.24 43.38 18.67
C ASN A 512 2.22 43.77 17.54
N GLY A 513 1.95 43.39 16.28
CA GLY A 513 2.84 43.66 15.14
C GLY A 513 4.09 42.77 15.07
N GLU A 514 4.21 41.79 15.96
CA GLU A 514 5.22 40.72 15.87
C GLU A 514 4.82 39.73 14.76
N ILE A 515 5.77 39.39 13.88
CA ILE A 515 5.56 38.50 12.73
C ILE A 515 5.45 37.03 13.19
N CYS A 516 6.30 36.63 14.12
CA CYS A 516 6.19 35.37 14.84
C CYS A 516 5.44 35.62 16.15
N GLY A 517 4.46 34.79 16.49
CA GLY A 517 3.89 34.77 17.84
C GLY A 517 4.95 34.38 18.88
N SER A 518 4.80 34.85 20.12
CA SER A 518 5.80 34.64 21.19
C SER A 518 5.92 33.15 21.54
N GLY A 519 6.88 32.46 20.92
CA GLY A 519 7.11 31.01 21.06
C GLY A 519 6.46 30.14 19.99
N GLU A 520 5.76 30.70 19.00
CA GLU A 520 5.25 29.94 17.85
C GLU A 520 6.38 29.71 16.83
N SER A 521 6.64 28.44 16.46
CA SER A 521 7.47 28.06 15.30
C SER A 521 6.57 27.63 14.14
N GLY A 522 6.95 27.92 12.91
CA GLY A 522 6.18 27.59 11.70
C GLY A 522 6.37 28.60 10.56
N ILE A 523 5.61 28.41 9.47
CA ILE A 523 5.69 29.28 8.28
C ILE A 523 4.47 30.21 8.21
N TYR A 524 4.71 31.48 7.86
CA TYR A 524 3.73 32.57 7.86
C TYR A 524 3.85 33.45 6.61
N PRO A 525 2.75 34.04 6.11
CA PRO A 525 2.77 34.85 4.89
C PRO A 525 3.46 36.19 5.16
N ASP A 526 4.21 36.70 4.19
CA ASP A 526 4.69 38.09 4.24
C ASP A 526 3.53 39.04 3.90
N PRO A 527 3.09 39.92 4.82
CA PRO A 527 1.97 40.83 4.58
C PRO A 527 2.26 41.89 3.50
N ASP A 528 3.53 42.13 3.16
CA ASP A 528 3.98 43.12 2.17
C ASP A 528 4.41 42.47 0.83
N SER A 529 4.47 41.13 0.72
CA SER A 529 4.87 40.45 -0.53
C SER A 529 4.31 39.04 -0.68
N ASN A 530 3.57 38.79 -1.76
CA ASN A 530 3.09 37.45 -2.10
C ASN A 530 4.19 36.51 -2.66
N THR A 531 5.42 36.98 -2.94
CA THR A 531 6.54 36.12 -3.36
C THR A 531 7.49 35.76 -2.21
N HIS A 532 7.09 36.06 -0.98
CA HIS A 532 7.90 35.85 0.21
C HIS A 532 7.07 35.31 1.38
N PHE A 533 7.77 34.77 2.36
CA PHE A 533 7.20 34.27 3.60
C PHE A 533 8.19 34.43 4.75
N TYR A 534 7.72 34.20 5.96
CA TYR A 534 8.53 34.17 7.17
C TYR A 534 8.54 32.76 7.74
N ASN A 535 9.74 32.19 7.87
CA ASN A 535 9.97 31.00 8.67
C ASN A 535 10.32 31.46 10.10
N CYS A 536 9.48 31.08 11.06
CA CYS A 536 9.61 31.38 12.47
C CYS A 536 10.20 30.18 13.21
N ASP A 537 11.29 30.40 13.94
CA ASP A 537 11.82 29.43 14.90
C ASP A 537 11.89 30.05 16.30
N HIS A 538 11.07 29.54 17.23
CA HIS A 538 10.95 29.98 18.62
C HIS A 538 10.83 31.51 18.80
N GLY A 539 10.10 32.17 17.89
CA GLY A 539 9.92 33.62 17.85
C GLY A 539 10.93 34.40 17.01
N SER A 540 11.96 33.76 16.45
CA SER A 540 12.93 34.37 15.54
C SER A 540 12.43 34.32 14.08
N ALA A 541 12.23 35.48 13.46
CA ALA A 541 11.67 35.59 12.11
C ALA A 541 12.76 35.62 11.02
N THR A 542 12.81 34.59 10.18
CA THR A 542 13.64 34.56 8.95
C THR A 542 12.78 34.77 7.72
N ARG A 543 12.92 35.91 7.04
CA ARG A 543 12.25 36.19 5.76
C ARG A 543 12.90 35.37 4.64
N GLN A 544 12.11 34.67 3.86
CA GLN A 544 12.54 33.84 2.73
C GLN A 544 11.77 34.22 1.46
N GLU A 545 12.38 34.03 0.29
CA GLU A 545 11.81 34.32 -1.03
C GLU A 545 11.44 33.00 -1.72
N CYS A 546 10.29 32.99 -2.40
CA CYS A 546 9.85 31.87 -3.23
C CYS A 546 10.74 31.71 -4.47
N SER A 547 10.82 30.51 -5.03
CA SER A 547 11.52 30.29 -6.30
C SER A 547 10.92 31.15 -7.43
N SER A 548 11.77 31.63 -8.33
CA SER A 548 11.43 32.64 -9.34
C SER A 548 10.19 32.25 -10.16
N GLY A 549 9.10 33.01 -9.99
CA GLY A 549 7.80 32.79 -10.63
C GLY A 549 6.69 32.29 -9.69
N LEU A 550 7.05 31.76 -8.52
CA LEU A 550 6.10 31.24 -7.53
C LEU A 550 5.67 32.32 -6.52
N VAL A 551 4.50 32.11 -5.91
CA VAL A 551 3.92 32.89 -4.81
C VAL A 551 3.77 32.00 -3.57
N PHE A 552 3.81 32.60 -2.39
CA PHE A 552 3.48 31.91 -1.16
C PHE A 552 1.96 31.72 -1.03
N LYS A 553 1.50 30.48 -0.83
CA LYS A 553 0.09 30.15 -0.61
C LYS A 553 -0.09 29.75 0.86
N GLU A 554 -0.90 30.52 1.59
CA GLU A 554 -1.14 30.30 3.02
C GLU A 554 -1.75 28.93 3.37
N PRO A 555 -2.67 28.32 2.57
CA PRO A 555 -3.22 27.00 2.89
C PRO A 555 -2.18 25.87 2.91
N CYS A 556 -1.26 25.84 1.95
CA CYS A 556 -0.22 24.80 1.89
C CYS A 556 1.04 25.12 2.71
N LYS A 557 1.19 26.35 3.22
CA LYS A 557 2.45 26.82 3.83
C LYS A 557 3.68 26.65 2.93
N CYS A 558 3.47 26.82 1.63
CA CYS A 558 4.44 26.51 0.57
C CYS A 558 4.52 27.63 -0.48
N CYS A 559 5.48 27.52 -1.40
CA CYS A 559 5.58 28.38 -2.58
C CYS A 559 5.17 27.60 -3.82
N ASP A 560 4.19 28.12 -4.57
CA ASP A 560 3.56 27.46 -5.72
C ASP A 560 3.10 28.52 -6.76
N ASN A 561 2.56 28.11 -7.89
CA ASN A 561 2.21 28.94 -9.04
C ASN A 561 1.12 29.99 -8.69
N PRO A 562 1.16 31.22 -9.24
CA PRO A 562 0.32 32.37 -8.87
C PRO A 562 -1.17 32.13 -8.59
#